data_AF-A0A536DNS2-F1
#
_entry.id   AF-A0A536DNS2-F1
#
_cell.length_a   1.000
_cell.length_b   1.000
_cell.length_c   1.000
_cell.angle_alpha   90.00
_cell.angle_beta   90.00
_cell.angle_gamma   90.00
#
_symmetry.space_group_name_H-M   'P 1'
#
loop_
_entity.id
_entity.type
_entity.pdbx_description
1 polymer ?
#
loop_
_entity_poly.entity_id
_entity_poly.type
_entity_poly.pdbx_seq_one_letter_code
_entity_poly.pdbx_strand_id
1 'polypeptide(L)'
;MREEPLEYKHEADVVLERAAERLRRVLQEAAARLDPFPPFPGAFFSYGIEIEAPGAAHPDLGCVVLAPDGELYELRMGQELPLLDLEMADPVALRKEELKPLELHPRDYVNYAYHAIAKVVELLLEQQLQGSA
;
A
#
# COMPACT_ATOMS: atom_id res chain seq x y z
N MET A 1 22.51 -35.10 14.75
CA MET A 1 21.95 -34.40 13.59
C MET A 1 22.39 -32.96 13.77
N ARG A 2 23.30 -32.45 12.93
CA ARG A 2 23.60 -31.01 12.97
C ARG A 2 22.47 -30.40 12.15
N GLU A 3 21.49 -29.78 12.82
CA GLU A 3 20.52 -28.94 12.11
C GLU A 3 21.35 -27.91 11.35
N GLU A 4 21.25 -27.93 10.03
CA GLU A 4 22.03 -27.04 9.20
C GLU A 4 21.47 -25.63 9.45
N PRO A 5 22.25 -24.63 9.86
CA PRO A 5 21.71 -23.32 10.21
C PRO A 5 20.82 -22.67 9.14
N LEU A 6 20.96 -23.11 7.89
CA LEU A 6 20.13 -22.71 6.75
C LEU A 6 18.72 -23.31 6.77
N GLU A 7 18.51 -24.48 7.38
CA GLU A 7 17.20 -25.13 7.49
C GLU A 7 16.23 -24.26 8.31
N TYR A 8 16.69 -23.65 9.40
CA TYR A 8 15.85 -22.73 10.18
C TYR A 8 15.44 -21.49 9.41
N LYS A 9 16.36 -20.93 8.60
CA LYS A 9 16.04 -19.79 7.75
C LYS A 9 15.02 -20.18 6.69
N HIS A 10 15.22 -21.34 6.05
CA HIS A 10 14.31 -21.84 5.03
C HIS A 10 12.89 -22.04 5.60
N GLU A 11 12.77 -22.65 6.78
CA GLU A 11 11.48 -22.81 7.45
C GLU A 11 10.81 -21.45 7.72
N ALA A 12 11.58 -20.46 8.18
CA ALA A 12 11.07 -19.10 8.40
C ALA A 12 10.57 -18.44 7.09
N ASP A 13 11.32 -18.60 5.99
CA ASP A 13 10.93 -18.06 4.68
C ASP A 13 9.61 -18.70 4.19
N VAL A 14 9.48 -20.02 4.30
CA VAL A 14 8.25 -20.75 3.90
C VAL A 14 7.03 -20.29 4.70
N VAL A 15 7.19 -20.05 6.01
CA VAL A 15 6.10 -19.51 6.84
C VAL A 15 5.70 -18.11 6.38
N LEU A 16 6.67 -17.25 6.09
CA LEU A 16 6.42 -15.88 5.64
C LEU A 16 5.77 -15.83 4.25
N GLU A 17 6.18 -16.68 3.32
CA GLU A 17 5.57 -16.80 1.99
C GLU A 17 4.08 -17.16 2.09
N ARG A 18 3.75 -18.18 2.89
CA ARG A 18 2.36 -18.60 3.11
C ARG A 18 1.54 -17.51 3.80
N ALA A 19 2.12 -16.81 4.77
CA ALA A 19 1.47 -15.70 5.44
C ALA A 19 1.20 -14.54 4.46
N ALA A 20 2.18 -14.18 3.63
CA ALA A 20 2.05 -13.12 2.62
C ALA A 20 0.93 -13.44 1.62
N GLU A 21 0.88 -14.66 1.09
CA GLU A 21 -0.19 -15.09 0.18
C GLU A 21 -1.58 -15.01 0.82
N ARG A 22 -1.70 -15.43 2.08
CA ARG A 22 -2.98 -15.39 2.79
C ARG A 22 -3.42 -13.95 3.06
N LEU A 23 -2.50 -13.10 3.52
CA LEU A 23 -2.79 -11.70 3.82
C LEU A 23 -3.17 -10.94 2.55
N ARG A 24 -2.54 -11.22 1.40
CA ARG A 24 -2.92 -10.62 0.11
C ARG A 24 -4.39 -10.84 -0.22
N ARG A 25 -4.87 -12.09 -0.08
CA ARG A 25 -6.28 -12.42 -0.34
C ARG A 25 -7.21 -11.72 0.64
N VAL A 26 -6.85 -11.70 1.93
CA VAL A 26 -7.66 -11.00 2.96
C VAL A 26 -7.72 -9.50 2.67
N LEU A 27 -6.60 -8.89 2.26
CA LEU A 27 -6.53 -7.48 1.94
C LEU A 27 -7.37 -7.12 0.71
N GLN A 28 -7.32 -7.93 -0.35
CA GLN A 28 -8.21 -7.80 -1.52
C GLN A 28 -9.69 -7.89 -1.13
N GLU A 29 -10.07 -8.89 -0.35
CA GLU A 29 -11.45 -9.05 0.13
C GLU A 29 -11.91 -7.88 1.01
N ALA A 30 -11.03 -7.36 1.87
CA ALA A 30 -11.34 -6.25 2.77
C ALA A 30 -11.42 -4.91 2.03
N ALA A 31 -10.48 -4.64 1.12
CA ALA A 31 -10.46 -3.43 0.30
C ALA A 31 -11.70 -3.34 -0.59
N ALA A 32 -12.15 -4.46 -1.18
CA ALA A 32 -13.36 -4.53 -1.99
C ALA A 32 -14.66 -4.22 -1.23
N ARG A 33 -14.63 -4.20 0.11
CA ARG A 33 -15.78 -3.81 0.95
C ARG A 33 -15.82 -2.32 1.26
N LEU A 34 -14.74 -1.57 1.02
CA LEU A 34 -14.73 -0.13 1.15
C LEU A 34 -15.40 0.49 -0.07
N ASP A 35 -16.70 0.79 0.05
CA ASP A 35 -17.50 1.42 -1.00
C ASP A 35 -18.30 2.62 -0.45
N PRO A 36 -17.97 3.87 -0.85
CA PRO A 36 -16.90 4.22 -1.77
C PRO A 36 -15.50 4.01 -1.15
N PHE A 37 -14.51 3.68 -1.98
CA PHE A 37 -13.12 3.63 -1.54
C PHE A 37 -12.62 5.05 -1.22
N PRO A 38 -11.93 5.27 -0.08
CA PRO A 38 -11.56 6.61 0.34
C PRO A 38 -10.58 7.29 -0.62
N PRO A 39 -10.69 8.61 -0.83
CA PRO A 39 -9.71 9.37 -1.60
C PRO A 39 -8.39 9.49 -0.82
N PHE A 40 -7.25 9.52 -1.52
CA PHE A 40 -5.97 9.80 -0.87
C PHE A 40 -5.87 11.29 -0.50
N PRO A 41 -5.49 11.64 0.75
CA PRO A 41 -5.41 13.05 1.17
C PRO A 41 -4.46 13.88 0.29
N GLY A 42 -5.01 14.88 -0.40
CA GLY A 42 -4.22 15.81 -1.23
C GLY A 42 -3.80 15.28 -2.60
N ALA A 43 -4.18 14.04 -2.96
CA ALA A 43 -4.09 13.55 -4.33
C ALA A 43 -5.27 14.06 -5.16
N PHE A 44 -5.00 14.38 -6.42
CA PHE A 44 -6.03 14.84 -7.36
C PHE A 44 -6.57 13.69 -8.23
N PHE A 45 -5.79 12.61 -8.40
CA PHE A 45 -6.09 11.56 -9.38
C PHE A 45 -5.99 10.14 -8.84
N SER A 46 -5.33 9.94 -7.68
CA SER A 46 -5.10 8.62 -7.10
C SER A 46 -6.01 8.35 -5.90
N TYR A 47 -6.73 7.23 -5.93
CA TYR A 47 -7.37 6.65 -4.76
C TYR A 47 -6.38 5.72 -4.07
N GLY A 48 -6.17 5.92 -2.77
CA GLY A 48 -5.20 5.16 -2.01
C GLY A 48 -5.28 5.45 -0.53
N ILE A 49 -4.99 4.46 0.29
CA ILE A 49 -4.85 4.61 1.74
C ILE A 49 -3.37 4.52 2.07
N GLU A 50 -2.79 5.57 2.65
CA GLU A 50 -1.40 5.54 3.12
C GLU A 50 -1.21 4.50 4.21
N ILE A 51 -0.20 3.64 4.05
CA ILE A 51 0.12 2.57 4.99
C ILE A 51 1.48 2.84 5.62
N GLU A 52 1.46 3.16 6.90
CA GLU A 52 2.66 3.20 7.73
C GLU A 52 2.91 1.80 8.35
N ALA A 53 4.10 1.25 8.12
CA ALA A 53 4.52 -0.03 8.70
C ALA A 53 5.83 0.13 9.48
N PRO A 54 5.76 0.36 10.80
CA PRO A 54 6.95 0.47 11.64
C PRO A 54 7.87 -0.75 11.49
N GLY A 55 9.16 -0.49 11.26
CA GLY A 55 10.17 -1.55 11.12
C GLY A 55 10.25 -2.23 9.76
N ALA A 56 9.35 -1.94 8.81
CA ALA A 56 9.48 -2.34 7.40
C ALA A 56 9.84 -1.17 6.46
N ALA A 57 9.86 0.06 6.97
CA ALA A 57 10.26 1.23 6.19
C ALA A 57 11.72 1.11 5.72
N HIS A 58 11.92 1.17 4.41
CA HIS A 58 13.24 1.26 3.78
C HIS A 58 13.51 2.72 3.39
N PRO A 59 14.74 3.25 3.55
CA PRO A 59 15.06 4.62 3.14
C PRO A 59 14.82 4.91 1.65
N ASP A 60 14.79 3.86 0.82
CA ASP A 60 14.56 3.97 -0.63
C ASP A 60 13.09 3.74 -1.03
N LEU A 61 12.22 3.43 -0.07
CA LEU A 61 10.79 3.18 -0.31
C LEU A 61 10.01 4.46 -0.02
N GLY A 62 9.31 4.99 -1.03
CA GLY A 62 8.43 6.13 -0.89
C GLY A 62 7.14 5.82 -0.11
N CYS A 63 6.13 6.66 -0.29
CA CYS A 63 4.82 6.48 0.34
C CYS A 63 4.18 5.18 -0.14
N VAL A 64 3.94 4.23 0.77
CA VAL A 64 3.23 2.99 0.45
C VAL A 64 1.75 3.22 0.59
N VAL A 65 0.99 2.86 -0.45
CA VAL A 65 -0.45 3.02 -0.49
C VAL A 65 -1.15 1.72 -0.84
N LEU A 66 -2.29 1.48 -0.19
CA LEU A 66 -3.25 0.46 -0.57
C LEU A 66 -4.21 1.04 -1.61
N ALA A 67 -4.30 0.41 -2.78
CA ALA A 67 -5.21 0.82 -3.84
C ALA A 67 -6.56 0.05 -3.80
N PRO A 68 -7.58 0.49 -4.57
CA PRO A 68 -8.91 -0.16 -4.57
C PRO A 68 -8.93 -1.62 -5.02
N ASP A 69 -7.92 -2.07 -5.77
CA ASP A 69 -7.75 -3.48 -6.17
C ASP A 69 -7.25 -4.37 -5.02
N GLY A 70 -6.92 -3.79 -3.86
CA GLY A 70 -6.40 -4.49 -2.69
C GLY A 70 -4.90 -4.75 -2.74
N GLU A 71 -4.19 -4.16 -3.70
CA GLU A 71 -2.74 -4.30 -3.84
C GLU A 71 -1.98 -3.09 -3.25
N LEU A 72 -0.71 -3.32 -2.91
CA LEU A 72 0.18 -2.31 -2.34
C LEU A 72 1.09 -1.71 -3.42
N TYR A 73 1.17 -0.39 -3.44
CA TYR A 73 1.94 0.38 -4.40
C TYR A 73 2.83 1.42 -3.71
N GLU A 74 3.91 1.80 -4.37
CA GLU A 74 4.65 3.01 -4.04
C GLU A 74 4.01 4.16 -4.81
N LEU A 75 3.47 5.13 -4.08
CA LEU A 75 3.01 6.38 -4.67
C LEU A 75 4.21 7.28 -4.95
N ARG A 76 4.45 7.54 -6.23
CA ARG A 76 5.48 8.43 -6.72
C ARG A 76 4.85 9.72 -7.20
N MET A 77 5.24 10.83 -6.58
CA MET A 77 4.82 12.16 -6.99
C MET A 77 5.95 12.83 -7.79
N GLY A 78 5.63 13.31 -8.98
CA GLY A 78 6.54 14.04 -9.85
C GLY A 78 5.91 15.28 -10.44
N GLN A 79 6.73 16.06 -11.15
CA GLN A 79 6.27 17.15 -12.00
C GLN A 79 6.76 16.88 -13.43
N GLU A 80 5.87 16.86 -14.41
CA GLU A 80 6.30 16.94 -15.80
C GLU A 80 6.45 18.42 -16.15
N LEU A 81 7.68 18.89 -16.38
CA LEU A 81 7.90 20.21 -16.95
C LEU A 81 7.75 20.11 -18.48
N PRO A 82 6.71 20.71 -19.10
CA PRO A 82 6.68 20.86 -20.54
C PRO A 82 7.83 21.78 -20.96
N LEU A 83 8.61 21.34 -21.95
CA LEU A 83 9.80 22.03 -22.48
C LEU A 83 9.51 23.45 -23.03
N LEU A 84 8.25 23.87 -23.16
CA LEU A 84 7.88 25.03 -23.97
C LEU A 84 7.05 26.13 -23.27
N ASP A 85 6.39 25.93 -22.12
CA ASP A 85 5.49 26.96 -21.58
C ASP A 85 5.41 26.96 -20.04
N LEU A 86 6.50 27.37 -19.37
CA LEU A 86 6.55 27.47 -17.91
C LEU A 86 5.71 28.61 -17.32
N GLU A 87 5.31 29.61 -18.13
CA GLU A 87 4.60 30.79 -17.64
C GLU A 87 3.07 30.67 -17.67
N MET A 88 2.51 29.61 -18.29
CA MET A 88 1.07 29.46 -18.51
C MET A 88 0.45 28.14 -18.01
N ALA A 89 1.25 27.18 -17.53
CA ALA A 89 0.75 25.90 -17.07
C ALA A 89 0.31 25.95 -15.59
N ASP A 90 -0.93 25.51 -15.33
CA ASP A 90 -1.45 25.33 -13.96
C ASP A 90 -0.53 24.36 -13.18
N PRO A 91 0.03 24.75 -12.03
CA PRO A 91 0.87 23.89 -11.19
C PRO A 91 0.21 22.54 -10.84
N VAL A 92 -1.12 22.47 -10.81
CA VAL A 92 -1.88 21.23 -10.59
C VAL A 92 -1.85 20.34 -11.84
N ALA A 93 -1.93 20.91 -13.04
CA ALA A 93 -1.89 20.18 -14.30
C ALA A 93 -0.50 19.58 -14.60
N LEU A 94 0.55 20.10 -13.98
CA LEU A 94 1.92 19.61 -14.09
C LEU A 94 2.24 18.44 -13.15
N ARG A 95 1.35 18.16 -12.18
CA ARG A 95 1.54 17.07 -11.22
C ARG A 95 1.29 15.72 -11.90
N LYS A 96 2.25 14.81 -11.72
CA LYS A 96 2.12 13.41 -12.12
C LYS A 96 2.14 12.54 -10.88
N GLU A 97 1.08 11.77 -10.71
CA GLU A 97 0.96 10.73 -9.68
C GLU A 97 1.07 9.37 -10.38
N GLU A 98 1.99 8.53 -9.92
CA GLU A 98 2.18 7.18 -10.45
C GLU A 98 2.14 6.17 -9.30
N LEU A 99 1.32 5.13 -9.47
CA LEU A 99 1.32 3.95 -8.60
C LEU A 99 2.28 2.93 -9.18
N LYS A 100 3.47 2.81 -8.56
CA LYS A 100 4.43 1.78 -8.94
C LYS A 100 4.14 0.50 -8.14
N PRO A 101 3.95 -0.66 -8.79
CA PRO A 101 3.79 -1.93 -8.08
C PRO A 101 4.97 -2.19 -7.14
N LEU A 102 4.66 -2.66 -5.93
CA LEU A 102 5.68 -3.01 -4.94
C LEU A 102 6.06 -4.49 -5.01
N GLU A 103 7.34 -4.72 -5.25
CA GLU A 103 7.96 -6.03 -5.06
C GLU A 103 8.67 -6.05 -3.71
N LEU A 104 7.95 -6.50 -2.69
CA LEU A 104 8.47 -6.62 -1.32
C LEU A 104 8.88 -8.06 -1.02
N HIS A 105 9.95 -8.21 -0.25
CA HIS A 105 10.26 -9.49 0.38
C HIS A 105 9.07 -9.92 1.28
N PRO A 106 8.71 -11.22 1.37
CA PRO A 106 7.56 -11.68 2.15
C PRO A 106 7.54 -11.16 3.59
N ARG A 107 8.71 -11.09 4.24
CA ARG A 107 8.88 -10.48 5.58
C ARG A 107 8.31 -9.07 5.67
N ASP A 108 8.65 -8.22 4.71
CA ASP A 108 8.28 -6.80 4.73
C ASP A 108 6.82 -6.66 4.25
N TYR A 109 6.41 -7.46 3.25
CA TYR A 109 5.02 -7.53 2.79
C TYR A 109 4.06 -7.89 3.93
N VAL A 110 4.38 -8.90 4.74
CA VAL A 110 3.52 -9.31 5.86
C VAL A 110 3.29 -8.16 6.84
N ASN A 111 4.33 -7.36 7.12
CA ASN A 111 4.20 -6.20 7.99
C ASN A 111 3.27 -5.14 7.39
N TYR A 112 3.54 -4.73 6.14
CA TYR A 112 2.69 -3.76 5.44
C TYR A 112 1.24 -4.23 5.29
N ALA A 113 1.03 -5.49 4.89
CA ALA A 113 -0.30 -6.05 4.70
C ALA A 113 -1.10 -6.11 6.02
N TYR A 114 -0.45 -6.45 7.13
CA TYR A 114 -1.10 -6.42 8.45
C TYR A 114 -1.58 -5.00 8.81
N HIS A 115 -0.71 -4.00 8.67
CA HIS A 115 -1.07 -2.61 8.94
C HIS A 115 -2.14 -2.08 7.98
N ALA A 116 -2.11 -2.48 6.71
CA ALA A 116 -3.14 -2.13 5.73
C ALA A 116 -4.50 -2.74 6.11
N ILE A 117 -4.55 -4.01 6.48
CA ILE A 117 -5.80 -4.66 6.93
C ILE A 117 -6.34 -3.95 8.18
N ALA A 118 -5.48 -3.65 9.17
CA ALA A 118 -5.89 -2.92 10.36
C ALA A 118 -6.51 -1.57 9.99
N LYS A 119 -5.89 -0.84 9.06
CA LYS A 119 -6.41 0.45 8.59
C LYS A 119 -7.74 0.34 7.86
N VAL A 120 -7.91 -0.68 7.01
CA VAL A 120 -9.18 -0.97 6.33
C VAL A 120 -10.27 -1.30 7.34
N VAL A 121 -9.96 -2.06 8.39
CA VAL A 121 -10.92 -2.39 9.45
C VAL A 121 -11.39 -1.13 10.18
N GLU A 122 -10.49 -0.21 10.52
CA GLU A 122 -10.87 1.09 11.10
C GLU A 122 -11.89 1.82 10.23
N LEU A 123 -11.61 1.94 8.93
CA LEU A 123 -12.47 2.64 7.98
C LEU A 123 -13.83 1.96 7.79
N LEU A 124 -13.87 0.62 7.74
CA LEU A 124 -15.13 -0.13 7.64
C LEU A 124 -16.00 0.08 8.88
N LEU A 125 -15.40 0.11 10.08
CA LEU A 125 -16.12 0.38 11.32
C LEU A 125 -16.66 1.81 11.35
N GLU A 126 -15.89 2.79 10.89
CA GLU A 126 -16.34 4.19 10.75
C GLU A 126 -17.54 4.31 9.80
N GLN A 127 -17.50 3.64 8.64
CA GLN A 127 -18.62 3.61 7.68
C GLN A 127 -19.88 2.97 8.28
N GLN A 128 -19.73 1.89 9.06
CA GLN A 128 -20.86 1.24 9.74
C GLN A 128 -21.52 2.16 10.78
N LEU A 129 -20.72 2.93 11.52
CA LEU A 129 -21.23 3.89 12.49
C LEU A 129 -21.97 5.05 11.80
N GLN A 130 -21.44 5.55 10.67
CA GLN A 130 -22.06 6.63 9.90
C GLN A 130 -23.34 6.20 9.17
N GLY A 131 -23.40 4.96 8.69
CA GLY A 131 -24.61 4.41 8.04
C GLY A 131 -25.71 3.95 9.00
N SER A 132 -25.44 3.91 10.30
CA SER A 132 -26.42 3.54 11.36
C SER A 132 -27.06 4.76 12.03
N ALA A 133 -26.73 5.98 11.59
CA ALA A 133 -27.26 7.26 12.08
C ALA A 133 -28.28 7.85 11.09
#